data_AF-A0A382U6C9-F1
#
_entry.id   AF-A0A382U6C9-F1
#
_cell.length_a   1.000
_cell.length_b   1.000
_cell.length_c   1.000
_cell.angle_alpha   90.00
_cell.angle_beta   90.00
_cell.angle_gamma   90.00
#
_symmetry.space_group_name_H-M   'P 1'
#
loop_
_entity.id
_entity.type
_entity.pdbx_description
1 polymer ?
#
loop_
_entity_poly.entity_id
_entity_poly.type
_entity_poly.pdbx_seq_one_letter_code
_entity_poly.pdbx_strand_id
1 'polypeptide(L)'
;AINAELLIKAQSDQNAESLEGQPSPDGKGNLKLKRGIEVGHIFKLGTKYSKSMKLHLQGEKGNIYPEMGCYGIGISRIVAAAIEQNNDEKGIIWPKQISPYQIALIEINPKKEPSLNLMCQKLYESLKKNGQEVLWDDREQNPGVKFSDMELLGIPQMIIVGEKSFKENKVEFKKRDEEKTTLLGLQEVLTRLEV
;
A
#
# COMPACT_ATOMS: atom_id res chain seq x y z
N ALA A 1 9.40 4.00 19.27
CA ALA A 1 8.08 4.34 19.82
C ALA A 1 7.69 3.23 20.77
N ILE A 2 7.24 3.56 21.99
CA ILE A 2 6.78 2.59 22.99
C ILE A 2 5.26 2.72 23.08
N ASN A 3 4.54 1.61 23.24
CA ASN A 3 3.10 1.65 23.49
C ASN A 3 2.87 2.35 24.84
N ALA A 4 2.15 3.48 24.84
CA ALA A 4 1.90 4.30 26.02
C ALA A 4 1.23 3.50 27.15
N GLU A 5 0.37 2.53 26.84
CA GLU A 5 -0.26 1.66 27.84
C GLU A 5 0.74 0.84 28.66
N LEU A 6 1.89 0.47 28.06
CA LEU A 6 2.94 -0.25 28.78
C LEU A 6 3.65 0.65 29.79
N LEU A 7 3.83 1.94 29.46
CA LEU A 7 4.41 2.93 30.36
C LEU A 7 3.47 3.24 31.53
N ILE A 8 2.18 3.39 31.24
CA ILE A 8 1.12 3.60 32.23
C ILE A 8 1.07 2.45 33.24
N LYS A 9 1.05 1.19 32.76
CA LYS A 9 1.06 0.00 33.62
C LYS A 9 2.29 -0.06 34.54
N ALA A 10 3.43 0.48 34.11
CA ALA A 10 4.63 0.59 34.93
C ALA A 10 4.56 1.73 35.97
N GLN A 11 3.74 2.76 35.73
CA GLN A 11 3.65 3.97 36.54
C GLN A 11 2.35 4.10 37.36
N SER A 12 1.43 3.14 37.28
CA SER A 12 0.15 3.08 38.03
C SER A 12 -0.85 4.21 37.74
N ASP A 13 -0.62 5.03 36.71
CA ASP A 13 -1.63 5.93 36.14
C ASP A 13 -2.67 5.11 35.34
N GLN A 14 -3.81 5.68 34.98
CA GLN A 14 -4.77 5.08 34.04
C GLN A 14 -5.00 5.95 32.79
N ASN A 15 -4.53 7.21 32.78
CA ASN A 15 -4.69 8.09 31.63
C ASN A 15 -3.41 8.18 30.79
N ALA A 16 -3.48 7.82 29.50
CA ALA A 16 -2.32 7.91 28.60
C ALA A 16 -1.92 9.34 28.27
N GLU A 17 -2.88 10.26 28.29
CA GLU A 17 -2.65 11.66 27.94
C GLU A 17 -1.79 12.39 28.98
N SER A 18 -1.74 11.89 30.23
CA SER A 18 -0.92 12.48 31.29
C SER A 18 0.59 12.36 31.02
N LEU A 19 1.00 11.47 30.12
CA LEU A 19 2.40 11.24 29.76
C LEU A 19 2.98 12.28 28.80
N GLU A 20 2.15 13.07 28.11
CA GLU A 20 2.64 14.11 27.17
C GLU A 20 3.54 15.11 27.92
N GLY A 21 4.75 15.33 27.41
CA GLY A 21 5.70 16.28 27.98
C GLY A 21 6.44 15.81 29.24
N GLN A 22 6.13 14.64 29.80
CA GLN A 22 6.88 14.09 30.92
C GLN A 22 8.32 13.71 30.51
N PRO A 23 9.29 13.68 31.44
CA PRO A 23 10.66 13.28 31.15
C PRO A 23 10.73 11.88 30.55
N SER A 24 11.54 11.72 29.50
CA SER A 24 11.78 10.41 28.90
C SER A 24 12.47 9.47 29.91
N PRO A 25 12.09 8.18 29.98
CA PRO A 25 12.69 7.22 30.91
C PRO A 25 14.17 6.92 30.62
N ASP A 26 14.70 7.30 29.46
CA ASP A 26 16.12 7.24 29.12
C ASP A 26 16.92 8.50 29.53
N GLY A 27 16.25 9.47 30.17
CA GLY A 27 16.81 10.73 30.62
C GLY A 27 17.03 11.77 29.52
N LYS A 28 16.59 11.52 28.28
CA LYS A 28 16.84 12.41 27.13
C LYS A 28 15.55 13.01 26.58
N GLY A 29 15.32 14.28 26.92
CA GLY A 29 14.16 15.03 26.44
C GLY A 29 12.85 14.56 27.06
N ASN A 30 11.74 14.87 26.40
CA ASN A 30 10.39 14.65 26.90
C ASN A 30 9.59 13.73 25.98
N LEU A 31 8.61 13.02 26.55
CA LEU A 31 7.70 12.15 25.84
C LEU A 31 6.76 12.97 24.94
N LYS A 32 6.51 12.44 23.74
CA LYS A 32 5.52 12.95 22.79
C LYS A 32 4.61 11.83 22.36
N LEU A 33 3.31 12.01 22.53
CA LEU A 33 2.28 11.05 22.15
C LEU A 33 1.95 11.21 20.67
N LYS A 34 1.73 10.06 20.04
CA LYS A 34 1.26 9.95 18.66
C LYS A 34 0.21 8.86 18.63
N ARG A 35 -0.77 9.02 17.75
CA ARG A 35 -1.69 7.94 17.41
C ARG A 35 -1.00 6.98 16.46
N GLY A 36 -1.22 5.69 16.66
CA GLY A 36 -0.65 4.64 15.83
C GLY A 36 -1.60 3.46 15.76
N ILE A 37 -1.57 2.77 14.63
CA ILE A 37 -2.28 1.51 14.43
C ILE A 37 -1.26 0.39 14.62
N GLU A 38 -1.48 -0.49 15.60
CA GLU A 38 -0.63 -1.65 15.80
C GLU A 38 -0.86 -2.66 14.67
N VAL A 39 0.06 -2.74 13.71
CA VAL A 39 0.00 -3.69 12.58
C VAL A 39 0.73 -5.02 12.87
N GLY A 40 1.50 -5.08 13.95
CA GLY A 40 2.18 -6.30 14.37
C GLY A 40 2.75 -6.19 15.77
N HIS A 41 3.05 -7.35 16.36
CA HIS A 41 3.56 -7.47 17.72
C HIS A 41 4.52 -8.66 17.81
N ILE A 42 5.58 -8.49 18.58
CA ILE A 42 6.54 -9.55 18.89
C ILE A 42 6.56 -9.80 20.40
N PHE A 43 6.51 -11.07 20.81
CA PHE A 43 6.55 -11.45 22.22
C PHE A 43 7.67 -12.43 22.50
N LYS A 44 8.39 -12.19 23.60
CA LYS A 44 9.20 -13.21 24.27
C LYS A 44 8.29 -13.97 25.23
N LEU A 45 7.86 -15.17 24.84
CA LEU A 45 6.91 -15.98 25.61
C LEU A 45 7.58 -16.75 26.74
N GLY A 46 8.90 -16.88 26.68
CA GLY A 46 9.66 -17.64 27.64
C GLY A 46 9.36 -19.14 27.51
N THR A 47 9.38 -19.85 28.64
CA THR A 47 8.96 -21.26 28.71
C THR A 47 7.47 -21.45 29.02
N LYS A 48 6.63 -20.41 28.90
CA LYS A 48 5.23 -20.45 29.38
C LYS A 48 4.45 -21.63 28.76
N TYR A 49 4.48 -21.74 27.44
CA TYR A 49 3.74 -22.77 26.71
C TYR A 49 4.48 -24.12 26.68
N SER A 50 5.81 -24.11 26.54
CA SER A 50 6.60 -25.34 26.55
C SER A 50 6.43 -26.12 27.87
N LYS A 51 6.40 -25.42 29.01
CA LYS A 51 6.09 -26.04 30.31
C LYS A 51 4.66 -26.56 30.41
N SER A 52 3.66 -25.73 30.09
CA SER A 52 2.25 -26.12 30.23
C SER A 52 1.86 -27.28 29.31
N MET A 53 2.45 -27.35 28.12
CA MET A 53 2.18 -28.39 27.12
C MET A 53 3.14 -29.59 27.21
N LYS A 54 4.05 -29.60 28.18
CA LYS A 54 5.06 -30.65 28.36
C LYS A 54 5.91 -30.90 27.10
N LEU A 55 6.25 -29.84 26.38
CA LEU A 55 7.18 -29.90 25.25
C LEU A 55 8.61 -29.90 25.79
N HIS A 56 9.31 -31.02 25.61
CA HIS A 56 10.69 -31.18 26.04
C HIS A 56 11.61 -31.40 24.85
N LEU A 57 12.84 -30.88 24.96
CA LEU A 57 13.96 -31.21 24.09
C LEU A 57 15.04 -31.90 24.92
N GLN A 58 15.77 -32.83 24.31
CA GLN A 58 16.93 -33.43 24.96
C GLN A 58 18.12 -32.48 24.86
N GLY A 59 18.55 -31.94 26.01
CA GLY A 59 19.75 -31.13 26.13
C GLY A 59 20.94 -31.95 26.65
N GLU A 60 22.12 -31.34 26.64
CA GLU A 60 23.36 -31.97 27.10
C GLU A 60 23.34 -32.42 28.56
N LYS A 61 22.55 -31.75 29.40
CA LYS A 61 22.40 -32.04 30.84
C LYS A 61 21.05 -32.66 31.20
N GLY A 62 20.29 -33.13 30.21
CA GLY A 62 18.96 -33.70 30.37
C GLY A 62 17.87 -32.88 29.66
N ASN A 63 16.61 -33.25 29.91
CA ASN A 63 15.47 -32.63 29.25
C ASN A 63 15.30 -31.16 29.66
N ILE A 64 15.18 -30.28 28.66
CA ILE A 64 14.92 -28.85 28.85
C ILE A 64 13.56 -28.47 28.25
N TYR A 65 12.96 -27.42 28.80
CA TYR A 65 11.83 -26.74 28.17
C TYR A 65 12.38 -25.64 27.26
N PRO A 66 12.11 -25.67 25.95
CA PRO A 66 12.60 -24.64 25.05
C PRO A 66 11.99 -23.27 25.37
N GLU A 67 12.79 -22.23 25.16
CA GLU A 67 12.36 -20.84 25.14
C GLU A 67 11.57 -20.56 23.86
N MET A 68 10.46 -19.85 23.97
CA MET A 68 9.56 -19.56 22.86
C MET A 68 9.44 -18.06 22.61
N GLY A 69 9.32 -17.70 21.34
CA GLY A 69 8.87 -16.39 20.88
C GLY A 69 7.66 -16.54 19.98
N CYS A 70 6.84 -15.50 19.87
CA CYS A 70 5.83 -15.43 18.81
C CYS A 70 5.86 -14.06 18.13
N TYR A 71 5.49 -14.08 16.85
CA TYR A 71 5.56 -12.93 15.95
C TYR A 71 4.24 -12.89 15.18
N GLY A 72 3.49 -11.81 15.35
CA GLY A 72 2.19 -11.64 14.72
C GLY A 72 2.17 -10.37 13.86
N ILE A 73 1.63 -10.50 12.65
CA ILE A 73 1.35 -9.36 11.76
C ILE A 73 -0.11 -9.46 11.33
N GLY A 74 -0.85 -8.37 11.49
CA GLY A 74 -2.24 -8.27 11.05
C GLY A 74 -2.33 -7.98 9.55
N ILE A 75 -2.26 -9.01 8.70
CA ILE A 75 -2.25 -8.85 7.24
C ILE A 75 -3.41 -7.99 6.74
N SER A 76 -4.65 -8.32 7.09
CA SER A 76 -5.82 -7.51 6.70
C SER A 76 -5.81 -6.10 7.30
N ARG A 77 -5.19 -5.93 8.47
CA ARG A 77 -5.05 -4.61 9.13
C ARG A 77 -4.04 -3.73 8.42
N ILE A 78 -2.98 -4.29 7.82
CA ILE A 78 -2.01 -3.52 7.03
C ILE A 78 -2.71 -2.82 5.87
N VAL A 79 -3.64 -3.48 5.19
CA VAL A 79 -4.39 -2.89 4.08
C VAL A 79 -5.14 -1.64 4.54
N ALA A 80 -5.93 -1.75 5.61
CA ALA A 80 -6.67 -0.62 6.17
C ALA A 80 -5.73 0.48 6.69
N ALA A 81 -4.63 0.12 7.37
CA ALA A 81 -3.66 1.08 7.88
C ALA A 81 -2.91 1.83 6.77
N ALA A 82 -2.66 1.17 5.63
CA ALA A 82 -2.07 1.80 4.46
C ALA A 82 -3.04 2.83 3.85
N ILE A 83 -4.32 2.49 3.72
CA ILE A 83 -5.34 3.44 3.23
C ILE A 83 -5.49 4.62 4.20
N GLU A 84 -5.58 4.37 5.51
CA GLU A 84 -5.73 5.42 6.53
C GLU A 84 -4.59 6.45 6.48
N GLN A 85 -3.37 6.00 6.18
CA GLN A 85 -2.20 6.88 6.06
C GLN A 85 -2.04 7.53 4.69
N ASN A 86 -2.61 6.94 3.64
CA ASN A 86 -2.39 7.34 2.24
C ASN A 86 -3.73 7.40 1.48
N ASN A 87 -4.44 8.50 1.66
CA ASN A 87 -5.68 8.82 0.95
C ASN A 87 -5.82 10.32 0.76
N ASP A 88 -6.72 10.71 -0.14
CA ASP A 88 -7.16 12.08 -0.34
C ASP A 88 -8.69 12.11 -0.56
N GLU A 89 -9.24 13.29 -0.87
CA GLU A 89 -10.67 13.48 -1.14
C GLU A 89 -11.19 12.66 -2.34
N LYS A 90 -10.29 12.21 -3.23
CA LYS A 90 -10.63 11.44 -4.43
C LYS A 90 -10.56 9.92 -4.19
N GLY A 91 -9.92 9.46 -3.11
CA GLY A 91 -9.86 8.06 -2.73
C GLY A 91 -8.48 7.58 -2.26
N ILE A 92 -8.17 6.32 -2.58
CA ILE A 92 -6.98 5.64 -2.06
C ILE A 92 -5.71 6.12 -2.79
N ILE A 93 -4.58 6.20 -2.09
CA ILE A 93 -3.25 6.35 -2.67
C ILE A 93 -2.40 5.16 -2.23
N TRP A 94 -2.27 4.14 -3.08
CA TRP A 94 -1.52 2.95 -2.71
C TRP A 94 -0.01 3.19 -2.70
N PRO A 95 0.72 2.67 -1.69
CA PRO A 95 2.14 2.40 -1.85
C PRO A 95 2.35 1.44 -3.03
N LYS A 96 3.33 1.71 -3.90
CA LYS A 96 3.60 0.96 -5.16
C LYS A 96 3.61 -0.56 -4.96
N GLN A 97 4.12 -1.02 -3.82
CA GLN A 97 4.33 -2.45 -3.51
C GLN A 97 3.06 -3.22 -3.17
N ILE A 98 1.97 -2.55 -2.80
CA ILE A 98 0.71 -3.20 -2.37
C ILE A 98 -0.50 -2.73 -3.18
N SER A 99 -0.26 -1.96 -4.24
CA SER A 99 -1.31 -1.57 -5.17
C SER A 99 -1.87 -2.80 -5.89
N PRO A 100 -3.19 -2.91 -6.12
CA PRO A 100 -3.77 -4.06 -6.82
C PRO A 100 -3.37 -4.16 -8.29
N TYR A 101 -3.02 -3.02 -8.90
CA TYR A 101 -2.45 -2.89 -10.23
C TYR A 101 -1.42 -1.76 -10.21
N GLN A 102 -0.44 -1.81 -11.10
CA GLN A 102 0.56 -0.75 -11.24
C GLN A 102 0.04 0.36 -12.15
N ILE A 103 -0.71 -0.01 -13.19
CA ILE A 103 -1.16 0.91 -14.25
C ILE A 103 -2.66 0.74 -14.50
N ALA A 104 -3.37 1.86 -14.61
CA ALA A 104 -4.72 1.96 -15.14
C ALA A 104 -4.64 2.47 -16.59
N LEU A 105 -4.98 1.63 -17.56
CA LEU A 105 -5.12 2.01 -18.96
C LEU A 105 -6.58 2.40 -19.22
N ILE A 106 -6.83 3.68 -19.50
CA ILE A 106 -8.17 4.25 -19.65
C ILE A 106 -8.43 4.53 -21.13
N GLU A 107 -9.32 3.75 -21.73
CA GLU A 107 -9.73 3.93 -23.13
C GLU A 107 -10.95 4.86 -23.22
N ILE A 108 -10.82 5.96 -23.95
CA ILE A 108 -11.88 6.94 -24.14
C ILE A 108 -12.66 6.63 -25.44
N ASN A 109 -13.98 6.45 -25.32
CA ASN A 109 -14.91 6.18 -26.43
C ASN A 109 -14.61 4.90 -27.25
N PRO A 110 -14.60 3.70 -26.61
CA PRO A 110 -14.17 2.44 -27.25
C PRO A 110 -14.95 2.07 -28.54
N LYS A 111 -16.23 2.48 -28.66
CA LYS A 111 -17.07 2.17 -29.83
C LYS A 111 -16.87 3.06 -31.05
N LYS A 112 -16.28 4.25 -30.91
CA LYS A 112 -16.23 5.22 -32.01
C LYS A 112 -15.12 4.93 -33.00
N GLU A 113 -14.02 4.32 -32.54
CA GLU A 113 -12.80 4.17 -33.33
C GLU A 113 -12.18 2.78 -33.13
N PRO A 114 -12.44 1.82 -34.04
CA PRO A 114 -11.83 0.48 -33.99
C PRO A 114 -10.29 0.52 -33.98
N SER A 115 -9.71 1.57 -34.57
CA SER A 115 -8.26 1.82 -34.57
C SER A 115 -7.72 2.12 -33.17
N LEU A 116 -8.50 2.81 -32.32
CA LEU A 116 -8.16 3.15 -30.94
C LEU A 116 -8.16 1.90 -30.07
N ASN A 117 -9.20 1.07 -30.19
CA ASN A 117 -9.33 -0.15 -29.42
C ASN A 117 -8.19 -1.14 -29.71
N LEU A 118 -7.86 -1.35 -30.99
CA LEU A 118 -6.72 -2.20 -31.39
C LEU A 118 -5.39 -1.68 -30.83
N MET A 119 -5.23 -0.36 -30.71
CA MET A 119 -4.04 0.22 -30.12
C MET A 119 -4.00 0.04 -28.60
N CYS A 120 -5.10 0.33 -27.89
CA CYS A 120 -5.21 0.06 -26.45
C CYS A 120 -4.86 -1.41 -26.15
N GLN A 121 -5.37 -2.34 -26.96
CA GLN A 121 -5.03 -3.75 -26.85
C GLN A 121 -3.53 -4.00 -27.04
N LYS A 122 -2.89 -3.43 -28.06
CA LYS A 122 -1.44 -3.57 -28.27
C LYS A 122 -0.61 -2.99 -27.13
N LEU A 123 -1.00 -1.83 -26.61
CA LEU A 123 -0.32 -1.19 -25.48
C LEU A 123 -0.48 -2.02 -24.21
N TYR A 124 -1.70 -2.50 -23.94
CA TYR A 124 -2.00 -3.42 -22.84
C TYR A 124 -1.12 -4.67 -22.88
N GLU A 125 -1.08 -5.36 -24.03
CA GLU A 125 -0.25 -6.55 -24.22
C GLU A 125 1.24 -6.25 -24.09
N SER A 126 1.71 -5.11 -24.59
CA SER A 126 3.11 -4.69 -24.46
C SER A 126 3.50 -4.44 -23.00
N LEU A 127 2.66 -3.74 -22.24
CA LEU A 127 2.89 -3.48 -20.82
C LEU A 127 2.88 -4.78 -20.00
N LYS A 128 1.91 -5.66 -20.25
CA LYS A 128 1.87 -6.99 -19.63
C LYS A 128 3.09 -7.84 -19.95
N LYS A 129 3.56 -7.83 -21.20
CA LYS A 129 4.77 -8.55 -21.62
C LYS A 129 6.01 -8.05 -20.89
N ASN A 130 6.05 -6.77 -20.52
CA ASN A 130 7.08 -6.16 -19.69
C ASN A 130 6.87 -6.39 -18.17
N GLY A 131 5.96 -7.29 -17.78
CA GLY A 131 5.74 -7.69 -16.38
C GLY A 131 4.88 -6.72 -15.57
N GLN A 132 4.25 -5.73 -16.21
CA GLN A 132 3.40 -4.76 -15.52
C GLN A 132 2.01 -5.34 -15.24
N GLU A 133 1.48 -5.04 -14.05
CA GLU A 133 0.08 -5.33 -13.71
C GLU A 133 -0.80 -4.18 -14.18
N VAL A 134 -1.59 -4.43 -15.23
CA VAL A 134 -2.42 -3.41 -15.88
C VAL A 134 -3.90 -3.71 -15.72
N LEU A 135 -4.65 -2.74 -15.21
CA LEU A 135 -6.11 -2.70 -15.30
C LEU A 135 -6.49 -1.89 -16.54
N TRP A 136 -7.17 -2.52 -17.50
CA TRP A 136 -7.69 -1.83 -18.68
C TRP A 136 -9.17 -1.51 -18.47
N ASP A 137 -9.51 -0.22 -18.43
CA ASP A 137 -10.89 0.26 -18.42
C ASP A 137 -11.37 0.49 -19.85
N ASP A 138 -11.87 -0.57 -20.47
CA ASP A 138 -12.49 -0.62 -21.81
C ASP A 138 -14.02 -0.41 -21.76
N ARG A 139 -14.58 -0.11 -20.58
CA ARG A 139 -16.03 0.00 -20.36
C ARG A 139 -16.66 1.09 -21.24
N GLU A 140 -17.92 0.90 -21.60
CA GLU A 140 -18.70 1.94 -22.29
C GLU A 140 -19.29 2.95 -21.29
N GLN A 141 -18.41 3.80 -20.74
CA GLN A 141 -18.77 4.81 -19.75
C GLN A 141 -18.21 6.18 -20.14
N ASN A 142 -18.82 7.23 -19.58
CA ASN A 142 -18.35 8.59 -19.77
C ASN A 142 -16.94 8.76 -19.19
N PRO A 143 -16.05 9.56 -19.82
CA PRO A 143 -14.68 9.78 -19.34
C PRO A 143 -14.61 10.17 -17.87
N GLY A 144 -15.48 11.09 -17.43
CA GLY A 144 -15.51 11.53 -16.03
C GLY A 144 -15.80 10.41 -15.02
N VAL A 145 -16.66 9.45 -15.38
CA VAL A 145 -16.95 8.28 -14.53
C VAL A 145 -15.72 7.37 -14.46
N LYS A 146 -15.09 7.10 -15.60
CA LYS A 146 -13.85 6.30 -15.64
C LYS A 146 -12.75 6.93 -14.78
N PHE A 147 -12.54 8.24 -14.90
CA PHE A 147 -11.53 8.93 -14.11
C PHE A 147 -11.84 8.87 -12.61
N SER A 148 -13.09 9.15 -12.22
CA SER A 148 -13.50 9.06 -10.82
C SER A 148 -13.32 7.65 -10.25
N ASP A 149 -13.64 6.61 -11.01
CA ASP A 149 -13.46 5.22 -10.58
C ASP A 149 -11.98 4.87 -10.41
N MET A 150 -11.12 5.26 -11.37
CA MET A 150 -9.69 4.97 -11.31
C MET A 150 -8.98 5.77 -10.20
N GLU A 151 -9.41 7.00 -9.95
CA GLU A 151 -8.96 7.80 -8.81
C GLU A 151 -9.41 7.16 -7.47
N LEU A 152 -10.65 6.68 -7.39
CA LEU A 152 -11.14 6.01 -6.20
C LEU A 152 -10.38 4.71 -5.90
N LEU A 153 -10.12 3.89 -6.93
CA LEU A 153 -9.35 2.65 -6.83
C LEU A 153 -7.88 2.87 -6.43
N GLY A 154 -7.35 4.06 -6.73
CA GLY A 154 -6.03 4.49 -6.26
C GLY A 154 -4.84 3.93 -7.05
N ILE A 155 -5.05 3.48 -8.29
CA ILE A 155 -3.99 2.88 -9.10
C ILE A 155 -2.90 3.94 -9.40
N PRO A 156 -1.62 3.70 -9.02
CA PRO A 156 -0.58 4.74 -8.98
C PRO A 156 -0.34 5.49 -10.29
N GLN A 157 -0.50 4.82 -11.42
CA GLN A 157 -0.21 5.37 -12.74
C GLN A 157 -1.42 5.21 -13.66
N MET A 158 -1.81 6.28 -14.33
CA MET A 158 -2.92 6.29 -15.28
C MET A 158 -2.39 6.65 -16.66
N ILE A 159 -2.69 5.81 -17.64
CA ILE A 159 -2.45 6.05 -19.05
C ILE A 159 -3.80 6.27 -19.69
N ILE A 160 -4.04 7.48 -20.20
CA ILE A 160 -5.30 7.88 -20.79
C ILE A 160 -5.11 7.94 -22.30
N VAL A 161 -5.94 7.17 -23.00
CA VAL A 161 -5.91 7.05 -24.45
C VAL A 161 -7.17 7.66 -25.03
N GLY A 162 -7.01 8.82 -25.67
CA GLY A 162 -8.08 9.54 -26.35
C GLY A 162 -7.80 9.71 -27.83
N GLU A 163 -8.84 10.00 -28.60
CA GLU A 163 -8.77 10.13 -30.07
C GLU A 163 -7.74 11.18 -30.53
N LYS A 164 -7.67 12.33 -29.83
CA LYS A 164 -6.76 13.43 -30.18
C LYS A 164 -5.29 13.08 -29.94
N SER A 165 -4.96 12.65 -28.73
CA SER A 165 -3.59 12.27 -28.37
C SER A 165 -3.11 11.09 -29.22
N PHE A 166 -4.00 10.16 -29.54
CA PHE A 166 -3.69 9.03 -30.41
C PHE A 166 -3.36 9.45 -31.84
N LYS A 167 -4.11 10.39 -32.45
CA LYS A 167 -3.80 10.92 -33.79
C LYS A 167 -2.39 11.54 -33.88
N GLU A 168 -1.83 11.95 -32.74
CA GLU A 168 -0.45 12.45 -32.62
C GLU A 168 0.57 11.38 -32.18
N ASN A 169 0.17 10.11 -32.10
CA ASN A 169 0.97 8.99 -31.60
C ASN A 169 1.47 9.16 -30.15
N LYS A 170 0.62 9.77 -29.31
CA LYS A 170 0.89 10.07 -27.90
C LYS A 170 -0.23 9.57 -27.00
N VAL A 171 0.04 9.53 -25.70
CA VAL A 171 -0.95 9.27 -24.65
C VAL A 171 -0.77 10.26 -23.52
N GLU A 172 -1.82 10.43 -22.74
CA GLU A 172 -1.78 11.24 -21.53
C GLU A 172 -1.37 10.34 -20.36
N PHE A 173 -0.36 10.77 -19.60
CA PHE A 173 0.15 10.08 -18.42
C PHE A 173 -0.06 10.95 -17.18
N LYS A 174 -0.65 10.36 -16.15
CA LYS A 174 -0.94 11.00 -14.86
C LYS A 174 -0.57 10.04 -13.73
N LYS A 175 0.03 10.54 -12.65
CA LYS A 175 0.15 9.78 -11.40
C LYS A 175 -1.05 10.06 -10.51
N ARG A 176 -1.47 9.06 -9.73
CA ARG A 176 -2.65 9.16 -8.85
C ARG A 176 -2.55 10.32 -7.85
N ASP A 177 -1.37 10.60 -7.34
CA ASP A 177 -1.07 11.63 -6.35
C ASP A 177 -0.70 13.00 -6.96
N GLU A 178 -0.77 13.14 -8.29
CA GLU A 178 -0.41 14.38 -8.99
C GLU A 178 -1.61 14.93 -9.79
N GLU A 179 -1.82 16.24 -9.76
CA GLU A 179 -2.82 16.90 -10.60
C GLU A 179 -2.37 17.07 -12.06
N LYS A 180 -1.06 17.05 -12.30
CA LYS A 180 -0.48 17.34 -13.60
C LYS A 180 -0.55 16.11 -14.52
N THR A 181 -1.16 16.30 -15.68
CA THR A 181 -1.08 15.35 -16.80
C THR A 181 0.08 15.74 -17.72
N THR A 182 0.80 14.72 -18.21
CA THR A 182 1.88 14.88 -19.20
C THR A 182 1.55 14.12 -20.48
N LEU A 183 1.89 14.69 -21.63
CA LEU A 183 1.66 14.05 -22.92
C LEU A 183 2.96 13.34 -23.34
N LEU A 184 2.93 12.02 -23.46
CA LEU A 184 4.11 11.19 -23.71
C LEU A 184 3.94 10.41 -25.02
N GLY A 185 5.04 10.21 -25.74
CA GLY A 185 5.04 9.27 -26.87
C GLY A 185 4.89 7.83 -26.39
N LEU A 186 4.31 6.94 -27.20
CA LEU A 186 4.10 5.53 -26.80
C LEU A 186 5.39 4.83 -26.34
N GLN A 187 6.51 5.08 -27.02
CA GLN A 187 7.81 4.50 -26.65
C GLN A 187 8.35 5.07 -25.33
N GLU A 188 8.15 6.37 -25.11
CA GLU A 188 8.58 7.05 -23.88
C GLU A 188 7.85 6.52 -22.65
N VAL A 189 6.56 6.19 -22.80
CA VAL A 189 5.76 5.56 -21.76
C VAL A 189 6.33 4.20 -21.36
N LEU A 190 6.65 3.35 -22.34
CA LEU A 190 7.22 2.03 -22.06
C LEU A 190 8.56 2.15 -21.32
N THR A 191 9.46 3.02 -21.77
CA THR A 191 10.76 3.24 -21.10
C THR A 191 10.60 3.80 -19.69
N ARG A 192 9.64 4.69 -19.46
CA ARG A 192 9.39 5.28 -18.13
C ARG A 192 8.85 4.28 -17.12
N LEU A 193 8.23 3.19 -17.58
CA LEU A 193 7.59 2.16 -16.77
C LEU A 193 8.45 0.92 -16.54
N GLU A 194 9.58 0.79 -17.25
CA GLU A 194 10.57 -0.30 -17.09
C GLU A 194 11.44 -0.19 -15.81
N VAL A 195 11.06 0.66 -14.84
CA VAL A 195 11.82 0.92 -13.59
C VAL A 195 11.08 0.51 -12.31
#